data_AF-A0A651F000-F1
#
_entry.id   AF-A0A651F000-F1
#
_cell.length_a   1.000
_cell.length_b   1.000
_cell.length_c   1.000
_cell.angle_alpha   90.00
_cell.angle_beta   90.00
_cell.angle_gamma   90.00
#
_symmetry.space_group_name_H-M   'P 1'
#
loop_
_entity.id
_entity.type
_entity.pdbx_description
1 polymer ?
#
loop_
_entity_poly.entity_id
_entity_poly.type
_entity_poly.pdbx_seq_one_letter_code
_entity_poly.pdbx_strand_id
1 'polypeptide(L)'
;MRSEPAMKSQKAASACLQWSHERAHVPPMTSGARITDWRETLDIRARMHAGGWRVVPVCERTKGPLFADWPRFRYDPADPEPPTPRTFNAKGEPTRAKHRGTGAITSGVVAVDIDIDDADRAHAARVAFEHVAGGSPVVRWRPGAARVMLFFAPGEGVADISASIGADPAKVEIFADHAGRQVMVHGRHPSGAVLQYEGDGPESWPLAELPHLDRRTLNAAFGAALEAAAIPRDGGASRGGASLGGVRRQPNADAATAALGVELRRLLGGESMHRASNALADLLAFHIGLDAEQAARILAAVAIAAADLNPPMAERFAQMEAKAFGRARWYARIAETPPDDPDKARFWVSARVAAFKRAWRLLPPEEQAAFLDAALTMRGAA
;
A
#
# COMPACT_ATOMS: atom_id res chain seq x y z
N MET A 1 -25.56 46.50 15.72
CA MET A 1 -24.76 45.26 15.64
C MET A 1 -25.19 44.48 14.41
N ARG A 2 -24.46 44.61 13.29
CA ARG A 2 -24.63 43.77 12.11
C ARG A 2 -23.34 42.99 11.94
N SER A 3 -23.48 41.67 11.90
CA SER A 3 -22.42 40.68 11.81
C SER A 3 -21.86 40.61 10.38
N GLU A 4 -20.56 40.83 10.23
CA GLU A 4 -19.81 40.41 9.03
C GLU A 4 -19.41 38.93 9.16
N PRO A 5 -19.63 38.12 8.12
CA PRO A 5 -18.60 37.15 7.74
C PRO A 5 -18.55 36.92 6.22
N ALA A 6 -17.48 37.36 5.54
CA ALA A 6 -17.22 36.91 4.15
C ALA A 6 -15.79 37.10 3.61
N MET A 7 -14.76 37.34 4.45
CA MET A 7 -13.45 37.78 3.92
C MET A 7 -12.34 36.71 3.88
N LYS A 8 -12.60 35.47 4.35
CA LYS A 8 -11.57 34.43 4.43
C LYS A 8 -11.46 33.50 3.21
N SER A 9 -12.46 33.39 2.32
CA SER A 9 -12.38 32.49 1.16
C SER A 9 -11.72 33.10 -0.08
N GLN A 10 -11.65 34.43 -0.21
CA GLN A 10 -11.04 35.08 -1.38
C GLN A 10 -9.50 35.00 -1.42
N LYS A 11 -8.82 34.90 -0.28
CA LYS A 11 -7.34 34.81 -0.25
C LYS A 11 -6.80 33.48 -0.78
N ALA A 12 -7.52 32.37 -0.58
CA ALA A 12 -7.10 31.06 -1.10
C ALA A 12 -7.27 30.96 -2.63
N ALA A 13 -8.36 31.52 -3.17
CA ALA A 13 -8.60 31.54 -4.61
C ALA A 13 -7.61 32.45 -5.37
N SER A 14 -7.19 33.57 -4.77
CA SER A 14 -6.25 34.50 -5.39
C SER A 14 -4.81 33.97 -5.44
N ALA A 15 -4.40 33.13 -4.47
CA ALA A 15 -3.09 32.48 -4.49
C ALA A 15 -2.99 31.36 -5.55
N CYS A 16 -4.10 30.67 -5.83
CA CYS A 16 -4.17 29.63 -6.86
C CYS A 16 -4.05 30.21 -8.29
N LEU A 17 -4.60 31.42 -8.51
CA LEU A 17 -4.55 32.13 -9.80
C LEU A 17 -3.20 32.79 -10.11
N GLN A 18 -2.41 33.17 -9.10
CA GLN A 18 -1.05 33.69 -9.35
C GLN A 18 -0.07 32.57 -9.77
N TRP A 19 -0.28 31.34 -9.31
CA TRP A 19 0.57 30.20 -9.64
C TRP A 19 0.43 29.71 -11.08
N SER A 20 -0.77 29.76 -11.67
CA SER A 20 -1.01 29.35 -13.06
C SER A 20 -0.30 30.25 -14.08
N HIS A 21 0.03 31.49 -13.71
CA HIS A 21 0.78 32.40 -14.57
C HIS A 21 2.30 32.33 -14.39
N GLU A 22 2.83 31.96 -13.22
CA GLU A 22 4.29 31.84 -13.01
C GLU A 22 4.90 30.56 -13.63
N ARG A 23 4.09 29.58 -14.03
CA ARG A 23 4.58 28.37 -14.74
C ARG A 23 4.65 28.45 -16.26
N ALA A 24 4.32 29.60 -16.87
CA ALA A 24 4.62 29.80 -18.30
C ALA A 24 6.13 29.95 -18.58
N HIS A 25 6.97 30.05 -17.54
CA HIS A 25 8.42 30.16 -17.65
C HIS A 25 9.14 29.28 -16.61
N VAL A 26 8.87 27.98 -16.61
CA VAL A 26 9.90 27.04 -16.14
C VAL A 26 11.00 27.06 -17.20
N PRO A 27 12.22 27.57 -16.91
CA PRO A 27 13.30 27.54 -17.88
C PRO A 27 13.49 26.10 -18.35
N PRO A 28 13.71 25.84 -19.65
CA PRO A 28 13.92 24.49 -20.14
C PRO A 28 15.10 23.89 -19.37
N MET A 29 14.82 22.99 -18.43
CA MET A 29 15.85 22.28 -17.71
C MET A 29 16.62 21.46 -18.73
N THR A 30 17.81 21.94 -19.06
CA THR A 30 18.76 21.34 -19.97
C THR A 30 19.25 20.02 -19.40
N SER A 31 18.62 18.94 -19.84
CA SER A 31 19.21 17.67 -20.23
C SER A 31 18.18 16.58 -20.03
N GLY A 32 17.89 15.83 -21.09
CA GLY A 32 17.23 14.54 -20.93
C GLY A 32 18.17 13.64 -20.14
N ALA A 33 18.11 13.70 -18.82
CA ALA A 33 18.91 12.91 -17.90
C ALA A 33 18.61 11.43 -18.19
N ARG A 34 19.45 10.82 -19.02
CA ARG A 34 19.41 9.38 -19.22
C ARG A 34 20.06 8.78 -17.98
N ILE A 35 19.33 7.92 -17.27
CA ILE A 35 19.97 6.96 -16.36
C ILE A 35 20.74 5.97 -17.25
N THR A 36 21.92 6.38 -17.67
CA THR A 36 22.73 5.63 -18.65
C THR A 36 23.72 4.71 -17.99
N ASP A 37 24.28 5.10 -16.84
CA ASP A 37 25.36 4.35 -16.22
C ASP A 37 24.88 3.61 -14.96
N TRP A 38 25.30 2.35 -14.89
CA TRP A 38 25.16 1.52 -13.71
C TRP A 38 26.02 2.03 -12.54
N ARG A 39 27.20 2.59 -12.83
CA ARG A 39 28.08 3.15 -11.79
C ARG A 39 27.43 4.33 -11.09
N GLU A 40 26.76 5.20 -11.83
CA GLU A 40 25.99 6.31 -11.28
C GLU A 40 24.93 5.83 -10.27
N THR A 41 24.19 4.76 -10.59
CA THR A 41 23.25 4.15 -9.65
C THR A 41 23.95 3.67 -8.37
N LEU A 42 25.12 3.03 -8.47
CA LEU A 42 25.90 2.58 -7.31
C LEU A 42 26.37 3.75 -6.46
N ASP A 43 26.86 4.83 -7.08
CA ASP A 43 27.32 6.02 -6.38
C ASP A 43 26.17 6.71 -5.64
N ILE A 44 24.99 6.80 -6.27
CA ILE A 44 23.77 7.32 -5.63
C ILE A 44 23.40 6.47 -4.41
N ARG A 45 23.38 5.15 -4.53
CA ARG A 45 23.06 4.25 -3.41
C ARG A 45 24.06 4.40 -2.27
N ALA A 46 25.35 4.50 -2.58
CA ALA A 46 26.40 4.71 -1.58
C ALA A 46 26.22 6.04 -0.83
N ARG A 47 25.93 7.14 -1.54
CA ARG A 47 25.66 8.44 -0.93
C ARG A 47 24.39 8.44 -0.07
N MET A 48 23.29 7.87 -0.58
CA MET A 48 22.05 7.71 0.19
C MET A 48 22.30 6.88 1.46
N HIS A 49 22.99 5.75 1.35
CA HIS A 49 23.32 4.92 2.50
C HIS A 49 24.19 5.68 3.53
N ALA A 50 25.19 6.43 3.07
CA ALA A 50 26.02 7.28 3.93
C ALA A 50 25.19 8.38 4.64
N GLY A 51 24.15 8.89 3.98
CA GLY A 51 23.16 9.81 4.56
C GLY A 51 22.15 9.14 5.50
N GLY A 52 22.26 7.84 5.80
CA GLY A 52 21.36 7.12 6.70
C GLY A 52 20.12 6.51 6.05
N TRP A 53 19.97 6.61 4.73
CA TRP A 53 18.85 5.99 4.03
C TRP A 53 18.99 4.46 3.97
N ARG A 54 17.88 3.75 4.16
CA ARG A 54 17.82 2.29 4.00
C ARG A 54 17.54 1.93 2.54
N VAL A 55 18.60 1.76 1.77
CA VAL A 55 18.54 1.55 0.33
C VAL A 55 18.29 0.08 -0.03
N VAL A 56 17.47 -0.17 -1.06
CA VAL A 56 17.21 -1.51 -1.60
C VAL A 56 17.18 -1.47 -3.14
N PRO A 57 17.81 -2.41 -3.86
CA PRO A 57 17.70 -2.45 -5.32
C PRO A 57 16.29 -2.91 -5.74
N VAL A 58 15.73 -2.27 -6.77
CA VAL A 58 14.37 -2.54 -7.27
C VAL A 58 14.34 -2.78 -8.77
N CYS A 59 13.35 -3.55 -9.22
CA CYS A 59 13.08 -3.73 -10.65
C CYS A 59 12.30 -2.53 -11.19
N GLU A 60 12.85 -1.83 -12.18
CA GLU A 60 12.21 -0.66 -12.82
C GLU A 60 10.83 -0.97 -13.43
N ARG A 61 10.60 -2.22 -13.88
CA ARG A 61 9.33 -2.63 -14.49
C ARG A 61 8.20 -2.84 -13.47
N THR A 62 8.51 -3.47 -12.34
CA THR A 62 7.50 -3.75 -11.31
C THR A 62 7.51 -2.74 -10.18
N LYS A 63 8.53 -1.86 -10.14
CA LYS A 63 8.92 -1.01 -9.01
C LYS A 63 9.12 -1.76 -7.70
N GLY A 64 9.22 -3.09 -7.75
CA GLY A 64 9.31 -3.94 -6.58
C GLY A 64 10.76 -4.34 -6.26
N PRO A 65 11.05 -4.64 -4.99
CA PRO A 65 12.33 -5.21 -4.58
C PRO A 65 12.69 -6.49 -5.32
N LEU A 66 13.99 -6.79 -5.36
CA LEU A 66 14.52 -7.89 -6.16
C LEU A 66 14.52 -9.26 -5.45
N PHE A 67 14.15 -9.33 -4.18
CA PHE A 67 14.18 -10.56 -3.38
C PHE A 67 13.17 -10.46 -2.24
N ALA A 68 12.80 -11.59 -1.63
CA ALA A 68 11.73 -11.64 -0.64
C ALA A 68 12.13 -11.04 0.73
N ASP A 69 13.37 -11.27 1.17
CA ASP A 69 13.87 -10.80 2.48
C ASP A 69 14.37 -9.34 2.46
N TRP A 70 13.89 -8.56 1.49
CA TRP A 70 14.26 -7.16 1.32
C TRP A 70 13.95 -6.24 2.52
N PRO A 71 12.92 -6.47 3.38
CA PRO A 71 12.69 -5.59 4.55
C PRO A 71 13.85 -5.61 5.55
N ARG A 72 14.63 -6.70 5.56
CA ARG A 72 15.78 -6.90 6.45
C ARG A 72 17.11 -6.61 5.76
N PHE A 73 17.09 -6.29 4.47
CA PHE A 73 18.28 -5.97 3.70
C PHE A 73 19.04 -4.80 4.31
N ARG A 74 20.36 -4.95 4.34
CA ARG A 74 21.31 -3.91 4.72
C ARG A 74 22.24 -3.72 3.52
N TYR A 75 22.25 -2.51 2.98
CA TYR A 75 23.11 -2.17 1.87
C TYR A 75 24.57 -2.17 2.33
N ASP A 76 25.45 -2.83 1.58
CA ASP A 76 26.90 -2.80 1.78
C ASP A 76 27.55 -2.18 0.53
N PRO A 77 28.20 -1.01 0.63
CA PRO A 77 28.92 -0.43 -0.52
C PRO A 77 30.01 -1.34 -1.11
N ALA A 78 30.55 -2.29 -0.34
CA ALA A 78 31.53 -3.27 -0.82
C ALA A 78 30.88 -4.45 -1.57
N ASP A 79 29.61 -4.75 -1.28
CA ASP A 79 28.79 -5.74 -2.01
C ASP A 79 27.39 -5.15 -2.31
N PRO A 80 27.31 -4.16 -3.21
CA PRO A 80 26.13 -3.31 -3.36
C PRO A 80 24.95 -3.97 -4.07
N GLU A 81 25.16 -5.19 -4.56
CA GLU A 81 24.15 -6.00 -5.24
C GLU A 81 24.01 -7.33 -4.50
N PRO A 82 22.87 -7.56 -3.82
CA PRO A 82 22.62 -8.86 -3.23
C PRO A 82 22.64 -9.91 -4.35
N PRO A 83 23.15 -11.13 -4.10
CA PRO A 83 23.08 -12.23 -5.05
C PRO A 83 21.60 -12.56 -5.27
N THR A 84 21.01 -11.94 -6.29
CA THR A 84 19.61 -12.08 -6.63
C THR A 84 19.52 -13.05 -7.81
N PRO A 85 19.15 -14.31 -7.59
CA PRO A 85 18.96 -15.26 -8.67
C PRO A 85 17.68 -14.87 -9.42
N ARG A 86 17.79 -14.04 -10.45
CA ARG A 86 16.64 -13.74 -11.33
C ARG A 86 16.86 -14.14 -12.77
N THR A 87 18.10 -14.30 -13.17
CA THR A 87 18.47 -14.87 -14.46
C THR A 87 19.64 -15.81 -14.23
N PHE A 88 19.55 -17.02 -14.76
CA PHE A 88 20.71 -17.89 -14.90
C PHE A 88 21.31 -17.63 -16.28
N ASN A 89 22.65 -17.61 -16.39
CA ASN A 89 23.28 -17.55 -17.71
C ASN A 89 23.02 -18.87 -18.47
N ALA A 90 23.50 -18.98 -19.70
CA ALA A 90 23.38 -20.21 -20.49
C ALA A 90 23.99 -21.46 -19.82
N LYS A 91 24.78 -21.28 -18.75
CA LYS A 91 25.41 -22.35 -17.96
C LYS A 91 24.65 -22.68 -16.66
N GLY A 92 23.51 -22.05 -16.40
CA GLY A 92 22.77 -22.28 -15.16
C GLY A 92 23.36 -21.58 -13.93
N GLU A 93 24.25 -20.60 -14.11
CA GLU A 93 24.85 -19.84 -12.99
C GLU A 93 24.04 -18.55 -12.73
N PRO A 94 23.77 -18.18 -11.47
CA PRO A 94 23.11 -16.92 -11.14
C PRO A 94 23.85 -15.74 -11.76
N THR A 95 23.15 -14.94 -12.55
CA THR A 95 23.71 -13.70 -13.11
C THR A 95 23.43 -12.53 -12.17
N ARG A 96 24.46 -11.73 -11.91
CA ARG A 96 24.35 -10.42 -11.28
C ARG A 96 23.84 -9.41 -12.31
N ALA A 97 22.56 -9.49 -12.67
CA ALA A 97 21.97 -8.52 -13.58
C ALA A 97 22.07 -7.12 -12.95
N LYS A 98 22.55 -6.14 -13.72
CA LYS A 98 22.66 -4.75 -13.24
C LYS A 98 21.26 -4.15 -13.12
N HIS A 99 20.85 -3.77 -11.91
CA HIS A 99 19.54 -3.20 -11.66
C HIS A 99 19.64 -1.70 -11.41
N ARG A 100 19.12 -0.89 -12.33
CA ARG A 100 19.23 0.59 -12.25
C ARG A 100 18.22 1.25 -11.31
N GLY A 101 17.20 0.49 -10.90
CA GLY A 101 16.21 0.97 -9.94
C GLY A 101 16.74 0.92 -8.51
N THR A 102 16.49 1.99 -7.76
CA THR A 102 16.77 2.07 -6.33
C THR A 102 15.49 2.43 -5.59
N GLY A 103 15.15 1.65 -4.58
CA GLY A 103 14.13 1.94 -3.59
C GLY A 103 14.73 2.37 -2.26
N ALA A 104 13.94 3.07 -1.47
CA ALA A 104 14.18 3.33 -0.06
C ALA A 104 13.13 2.55 0.76
N ILE A 105 13.61 1.71 1.69
CA ILE A 105 12.77 1.09 2.71
C ILE A 105 12.24 2.21 3.59
N THR A 106 10.93 2.24 3.85
CA THR A 106 10.31 3.37 4.55
C THR A 106 10.51 3.35 6.06
N SER A 107 11.32 2.43 6.61
CA SER A 107 11.74 2.46 8.01
C SER A 107 12.80 3.54 8.21
N GLY A 108 12.53 4.48 9.10
CA GLY A 108 13.34 5.69 9.29
C GLY A 108 12.96 6.88 8.41
N VAL A 109 11.95 6.79 7.54
CA VAL A 109 11.51 7.90 6.67
C VAL A 109 9.98 7.96 6.59
N VAL A 110 9.44 9.16 6.37
CA VAL A 110 8.03 9.37 6.02
C VAL A 110 7.96 9.76 4.55
N ALA A 111 7.38 8.89 3.72
CA ALA A 111 7.12 9.17 2.32
C ALA A 111 5.62 9.43 2.12
N VAL A 112 5.30 10.56 1.48
CA VAL A 112 3.92 10.98 1.18
C VAL A 112 3.75 10.99 -0.34
N ASP A 113 2.94 10.09 -0.89
CA ASP A 113 2.66 9.96 -2.32
C ASP A 113 1.35 10.68 -2.66
N ILE A 114 1.44 11.85 -3.31
CA ILE A 114 0.29 12.58 -3.83
C ILE A 114 0.02 12.03 -5.24
N ASP A 115 -0.78 10.97 -5.30
CA ASP A 115 -1.07 10.21 -6.51
C ASP A 115 -2.38 10.72 -7.14
N ILE A 116 -2.35 11.96 -7.62
CA ILE A 116 -3.47 12.67 -8.25
C ILE A 116 -3.09 13.03 -9.68
N ASP A 117 -3.91 12.64 -10.66
CA ASP A 117 -3.65 12.93 -12.09
C ASP A 117 -4.01 14.35 -12.52
N ASP A 118 -4.98 14.97 -11.86
CA ASP A 118 -5.35 16.36 -12.08
C ASP A 118 -4.30 17.32 -11.48
N ALA A 119 -3.71 18.16 -12.33
CA ALA A 119 -2.56 19.00 -11.95
C ALA A 119 -2.90 20.04 -10.89
N ASP A 120 -4.06 20.68 -10.99
CA ASP A 120 -4.49 21.73 -10.06
C ASP A 120 -4.80 21.13 -8.69
N ARG A 121 -5.48 19.98 -8.66
CA ARG A 121 -5.77 19.25 -7.42
C ARG A 121 -4.51 18.68 -6.76
N ALA A 122 -3.58 18.12 -7.55
CA ALA A 122 -2.30 17.63 -7.03
C ALA A 122 -1.48 18.77 -6.41
N HIS A 123 -1.44 19.91 -7.09
CA HIS A 123 -0.79 21.11 -6.58
C HIS A 123 -1.45 21.63 -5.29
N ALA A 124 -2.77 21.75 -5.27
CA ALA A 124 -3.53 22.18 -4.10
C ALA A 124 -3.30 21.26 -2.89
N ALA A 125 -3.33 19.92 -3.10
CA ALA A 125 -3.00 18.95 -2.06
C ALA A 125 -1.59 19.16 -1.50
N ARG A 126 -0.59 19.33 -2.37
CA ARG A 126 0.79 19.55 -1.94
C ARG A 126 0.93 20.82 -1.13
N VAL A 127 0.44 21.96 -1.64
CA VAL A 127 0.55 23.25 -0.96
C VAL A 127 -0.12 23.20 0.40
N ALA A 128 -1.31 22.60 0.50
CA ALA A 128 -1.99 22.45 1.78
C ALA A 128 -1.23 21.51 2.74
N PHE A 129 -0.64 20.43 2.23
CA PHE A 129 0.21 19.55 3.02
C PHE A 129 1.42 20.30 3.59
N GLU A 130 2.22 20.94 2.73
CA GLU A 130 3.45 21.64 3.11
C GLU A 130 3.19 22.88 3.98
N HIS A 131 2.03 23.52 3.86
CA HIS A 131 1.63 24.61 4.75
C HIS A 131 1.53 24.15 6.22
N VAL A 132 1.11 22.91 6.46
CA VAL A 132 0.97 22.34 7.81
C VAL A 132 2.24 21.59 8.24
N ALA A 133 2.82 20.82 7.33
CA ALA A 133 3.99 19.95 7.58
C ALA A 133 5.34 20.68 7.54
N GLY A 134 5.39 21.87 6.94
CA GLY A 134 6.63 22.45 6.42
C GLY A 134 6.95 21.92 5.02
N GLY A 135 7.76 22.68 4.27
CA GLY A 135 8.20 22.28 2.94
C GLY A 135 9.12 21.05 2.99
N SER A 136 8.95 20.12 2.04
CA SER A 136 9.88 19.00 1.90
C SER A 136 11.08 19.42 1.04
N PRO A 137 12.32 19.24 1.50
CA PRO A 137 13.49 19.56 0.67
C PRO A 137 13.73 18.53 -0.45
N VAL A 138 13.11 17.36 -0.37
CA VAL A 138 13.23 16.28 -1.36
C VAL A 138 11.85 16.02 -1.94
N VAL A 139 11.58 16.57 -3.12
CA VAL A 139 10.31 16.38 -3.83
C VAL A 139 10.56 15.64 -5.12
N ARG A 140 10.14 14.37 -5.16
CA ARG A 140 10.25 13.52 -6.35
C ARG A 140 9.04 13.71 -7.25
N TRP A 141 9.27 13.86 -8.55
CA TRP A 141 8.24 13.91 -9.57
C TRP A 141 8.67 13.10 -10.81
N ARG A 142 7.80 13.04 -11.83
CA ARG A 142 8.15 12.45 -13.12
C ARG A 142 7.58 13.27 -14.28
N PRO A 143 8.29 13.41 -15.41
CA PRO A 143 7.76 14.07 -16.60
C PRO A 143 6.43 13.45 -17.06
N GLY A 144 5.47 14.31 -17.41
CA GLY A 144 4.16 13.91 -17.92
C GLY A 144 3.18 13.39 -16.86
N ALA A 145 3.42 13.64 -15.57
CA ALA A 145 2.44 13.36 -14.51
C ALA A 145 2.39 14.50 -13.47
N ALA A 146 1.20 14.78 -12.95
CA ALA A 146 0.99 15.73 -11.85
C ALA A 146 1.41 15.19 -10.47
N ARG A 147 1.65 13.88 -10.39
CA ARG A 147 1.91 13.14 -9.15
C ARG A 147 3.29 13.49 -8.58
N VAL A 148 3.36 13.68 -7.27
CA VAL A 148 4.58 14.02 -6.54
C VAL A 148 4.72 13.17 -5.28
N MET A 149 5.97 12.96 -4.83
CA MET A 149 6.26 12.30 -3.57
C MET A 149 7.16 13.18 -2.71
N LEU A 150 6.74 13.41 -1.47
CA LEU A 150 7.43 14.23 -0.47
C LEU A 150 8.11 13.31 0.55
N PHE A 151 9.28 13.72 1.05
CA PHE A 151 10.04 12.96 2.04
C PHE A 151 10.33 13.79 3.30
N PHE A 152 10.18 13.16 4.46
CA PHE A 152 10.40 13.75 5.78
C PHE A 152 11.07 12.74 6.72
N ALA A 153 11.72 13.22 7.77
CA ALA A 153 12.16 12.37 8.87
C ALA A 153 10.97 11.98 9.75
N PRO A 154 10.95 10.77 10.34
CA PRO A 154 9.92 10.40 11.29
C PRO A 154 10.10 11.17 12.60
N GLY A 155 9.01 11.76 13.10
CA GLY A 155 8.92 12.32 14.44
C GLY A 155 8.26 11.35 15.43
N GLU A 156 7.77 11.88 16.55
CA GLU A 156 7.13 11.06 17.57
C GLU A 156 5.82 10.42 17.05
N GLY A 157 5.67 9.12 17.29
CA GLY A 157 4.41 8.40 17.11
C GLY A 157 4.02 8.05 15.67
N VAL A 158 4.93 8.19 14.69
CA VAL A 158 4.67 7.85 13.27
C VAL A 158 5.07 6.45 12.83
N ALA A 159 5.58 5.63 13.76
CA ALA A 159 5.97 4.25 13.51
C ALA A 159 4.85 3.40 12.88
N ASP A 160 5.21 2.61 11.88
CA ASP A 160 4.36 1.63 11.18
C ASP A 160 3.05 2.20 10.59
N ILE A 161 3.02 3.48 10.21
CA ILE A 161 1.85 4.06 9.52
C ILE A 161 1.92 3.75 8.03
N SER A 162 0.87 3.12 7.51
CA SER A 162 0.63 2.94 6.08
C SER A 162 -0.82 3.30 5.82
N ALA A 163 -1.09 4.41 5.14
CA ALA A 163 -2.44 4.88 4.84
C ALA A 163 -2.59 5.20 3.35
N SER A 164 -3.80 5.02 2.81
CA SER A 164 -4.15 5.38 1.43
C SER A 164 -5.61 5.82 1.45
N ILE A 165 -5.85 7.11 1.17
CA ILE A 165 -7.19 7.70 1.15
C ILE A 165 -7.45 8.31 -0.22
N GLY A 166 -8.64 8.05 -0.75
CA GLY A 166 -9.07 8.42 -2.09
C GLY A 166 -9.32 7.20 -2.99
N ALA A 167 -9.73 7.48 -4.22
CA ALA A 167 -9.94 6.49 -5.26
C ALA A 167 -9.10 6.87 -6.48
N ASP A 168 -8.75 5.90 -7.31
CA ASP A 168 -8.15 6.18 -8.61
C ASP A 168 -9.12 7.09 -9.41
N PRO A 169 -8.70 8.25 -9.97
CA PRO A 169 -7.33 8.75 -10.16
C PRO A 169 -6.84 9.83 -9.18
N ALA A 170 -7.48 9.99 -8.02
CA ALA A 170 -7.11 10.97 -7.00
C ALA A 170 -7.00 10.32 -5.61
N LYS A 171 -5.76 10.00 -5.20
CA LYS A 171 -5.47 9.46 -3.87
C LYS A 171 -4.22 10.11 -3.27
N VAL A 172 -4.14 10.10 -1.94
CA VAL A 172 -2.93 10.45 -1.20
C VAL A 172 -2.56 9.26 -0.31
N GLU A 173 -1.30 8.82 -0.40
CA GLU A 173 -0.78 7.69 0.36
C GLU A 173 0.35 8.12 1.30
N ILE A 174 0.45 7.47 2.46
CA ILE A 174 1.50 7.69 3.45
C ILE A 174 2.17 6.35 3.74
N PHE A 175 3.50 6.35 3.73
CA PHE A 175 4.34 5.27 4.21
C PHE A 175 5.33 5.85 5.23
N ALA A 176 5.05 5.71 6.52
CA ALA A 176 5.84 6.28 7.59
C ALA A 176 6.45 5.19 8.47
N ASP A 177 7.78 5.21 8.59
CA ASP A 177 8.58 4.35 9.45
C ASP A 177 8.10 2.88 9.47
N HIS A 178 7.97 2.29 8.27
CA HIS A 178 7.42 0.96 8.08
C HIS A 178 8.41 0.07 7.33
N ALA A 179 8.94 -0.97 8.00
CA ALA A 179 9.97 -1.85 7.42
C ALA A 179 9.46 -2.71 6.24
N GLY A 180 8.19 -3.08 6.24
CA GLY A 180 7.55 -3.84 5.15
C GLY A 180 7.08 -3.00 3.95
N ARG A 181 7.45 -1.72 3.87
CA ARG A 181 7.10 -0.82 2.76
C ARG A 181 8.37 -0.19 2.17
N GLN A 182 8.29 0.15 0.88
CA GLN A 182 9.37 0.81 0.15
C GLN A 182 8.79 1.74 -0.90
N VAL A 183 9.58 2.74 -1.27
CA VAL A 183 9.28 3.64 -2.38
C VAL A 183 10.47 3.70 -3.33
N MET A 184 10.21 3.70 -4.64
CA MET A 184 11.25 3.85 -5.65
C MET A 184 11.75 5.29 -5.67
N VAL A 185 13.02 5.52 -5.36
CA VAL A 185 13.62 6.86 -5.26
C VAL A 185 14.45 7.21 -6.49
N HIS A 186 15.16 6.24 -7.07
CA HIS A 186 15.94 6.46 -8.29
C HIS A 186 15.66 5.36 -9.32
N GLY A 187 15.80 5.67 -10.60
CA GLY A 187 15.54 4.73 -11.70
C GLY A 187 14.45 5.21 -12.66
N ARG A 188 14.12 4.33 -13.61
CA ARG A 188 13.09 4.53 -14.62
C ARG A 188 11.74 3.98 -14.14
N HIS A 189 10.71 4.80 -14.23
CA HIS A 189 9.32 4.39 -14.04
C HIS A 189 8.90 3.39 -15.13
N PRO A 190 7.93 2.48 -14.88
CA PRO A 190 7.43 1.55 -15.90
C PRO A 190 6.90 2.20 -17.19
N SER A 191 6.52 3.48 -17.15
CA SER A 191 6.15 4.26 -18.33
C SER A 191 7.34 4.67 -19.21
N GLY A 192 8.57 4.39 -18.78
CA GLY A 192 9.79 4.84 -19.43
C GLY A 192 10.30 6.19 -18.94
N ALA A 193 9.52 6.97 -18.19
CA ALA A 193 9.97 8.24 -17.63
C ALA A 193 11.04 8.02 -16.54
N VAL A 194 12.09 8.85 -16.54
CA VAL A 194 13.10 8.88 -15.48
C VAL A 194 12.55 9.69 -14.31
N LEU A 195 12.70 9.19 -13.08
CA LEU A 195 12.31 9.93 -11.88
C LEU A 195 13.20 11.18 -11.74
N GLN A 196 12.60 12.30 -11.37
CA GLN A 196 13.27 13.60 -11.21
C GLN A 196 12.95 14.21 -9.85
N TYR A 197 13.70 15.23 -9.47
CA TYR A 197 13.56 15.95 -8.21
C TYR A 197 13.41 17.45 -8.45
N GLU A 198 12.66 18.12 -7.57
CA GLU A 198 12.69 19.58 -7.50
C GLU A 198 13.89 19.99 -6.63
N GLY A 199 15.00 20.37 -7.27
CA GLY A 199 16.27 20.60 -6.59
C GLY A 199 17.08 19.31 -6.44
N ASP A 200 17.65 19.10 -5.26
CA ASP A 200 18.55 17.98 -4.99
C ASP A 200 17.78 16.67 -4.70
N GLY A 201 18.41 15.54 -5.05
CA GLY A 201 17.91 14.21 -4.75
C GLY A 201 18.21 13.75 -3.33
N PRO A 202 17.68 12.58 -2.91
CA PRO A 202 17.89 12.02 -1.58
C PRO A 202 19.37 11.70 -1.28
N GLU A 203 20.20 11.52 -2.30
CA GLU A 203 21.65 11.35 -2.14
C GLU A 203 22.38 12.58 -1.61
N SER A 204 21.76 13.76 -1.67
CA SER A 204 22.31 15.02 -1.17
C SER A 204 21.72 15.43 0.19
N TRP A 205 20.70 14.73 0.68
CA TRP A 205 20.00 15.05 1.92
C TRP A 205 20.13 13.91 2.93
N PRO A 206 21.00 14.05 3.95
CA PRO A 206 21.04 13.12 5.07
C PRO A 206 19.66 13.02 5.73
N LEU A 207 19.25 11.80 6.07
CA LEU A 207 17.92 11.52 6.61
C LEU A 207 17.66 12.28 7.93
N ALA A 208 18.70 12.49 8.72
CA ALA A 208 18.66 13.26 9.97
C ALA A 208 18.48 14.77 9.77
N GLU A 209 18.67 15.28 8.55
CA GLU A 209 18.51 16.70 8.22
C GLU A 209 17.14 17.00 7.58
N LEU A 210 16.34 15.97 7.28
CA LEU A 210 14.98 16.17 6.80
C LEU A 210 14.09 16.75 7.92
N PRO A 211 13.11 17.61 7.58
CA PRO A 211 12.13 18.06 8.57
C PRO A 211 11.39 16.87 9.19
N HIS A 212 11.23 16.90 10.51
CA HIS A 212 10.55 15.83 11.25
C HIS A 212 9.03 16.00 11.22
N LEU A 213 8.30 14.91 11.00
CA LEU A 213 6.85 14.86 11.14
C LEU A 213 6.44 13.98 12.32
N ASP A 214 5.96 14.61 13.38
CA ASP A 214 5.21 13.90 14.42
C ASP A 214 3.83 13.47 13.91
N ARG A 215 3.20 12.54 14.63
CA ARG A 215 1.89 11.98 14.26
C ARG A 215 0.79 13.02 14.13
N ARG A 216 0.73 13.98 15.04
CA ARG A 216 -0.32 15.00 15.07
C ARG A 216 -0.20 15.89 13.83
N THR A 217 1.01 16.33 13.52
CA THR A 217 1.34 17.15 12.36
C THR A 217 1.07 16.40 11.07
N LEU A 218 1.49 15.13 10.97
CA LEU A 218 1.22 14.27 9.83
C LEU A 218 -0.29 14.12 9.56
N ASN A 219 -1.09 13.83 10.60
CA ASN A 219 -2.54 13.70 10.46
C ASN A 219 -3.21 15.01 10.02
N ALA A 220 -2.76 16.14 10.57
CA ALA A 220 -3.28 17.46 10.20
C ALA A 220 -2.95 17.82 8.75
N ALA A 221 -1.69 17.63 8.34
CA ALA A 221 -1.23 17.89 6.98
C ALA A 221 -1.93 16.99 5.95
N PHE A 222 -2.09 15.71 6.27
CA PHE A 222 -2.83 14.77 5.44
C PHE A 222 -4.30 15.17 5.31
N GLY A 223 -4.92 15.57 6.42
CA GLY A 223 -6.29 16.08 6.43
C GLY A 223 -6.49 17.31 5.55
N ALA A 224 -5.54 18.26 5.58
CA ALA A 224 -5.54 19.46 4.76
C ALA A 224 -5.34 19.16 3.27
N ALA A 225 -4.44 18.24 2.93
CA ALA A 225 -4.20 17.82 1.55
C ALA A 225 -5.46 17.23 0.90
N LEU A 226 -6.17 16.35 1.61
CA LEU A 226 -7.40 15.73 1.13
C LEU A 226 -8.51 16.77 0.89
N GLU A 227 -8.68 17.71 1.83
CA GLU A 227 -9.66 18.79 1.71
C GLU A 227 -9.35 19.70 0.51
N ALA A 228 -8.09 20.13 0.37
CA ALA A 228 -7.67 20.99 -0.73
C ALA A 228 -7.81 20.33 -2.10
N ALA A 229 -7.59 19.01 -2.19
CA ALA A 229 -7.82 18.25 -3.42
C ALA A 229 -9.29 17.85 -3.63
N ALA A 230 -10.22 18.27 -2.78
CA ALA A 230 -11.62 17.83 -2.80
C ALA A 230 -11.75 16.30 -2.89
N ILE A 231 -10.86 15.57 -2.21
CA ILE A 231 -10.95 14.12 -2.09
C ILE A 231 -11.87 13.84 -0.91
N PRO A 232 -13.06 13.27 -1.14
CA PRO A 232 -13.95 12.98 -0.03
C PRO A 232 -13.25 12.02 0.92
N ARG A 233 -13.30 12.33 2.21
CA ARG A 233 -13.05 11.35 3.27
C ARG A 233 -14.26 10.43 3.32
N ASP A 234 -14.52 9.72 2.23
CA ASP A 234 -15.50 8.65 2.27
C ASP A 234 -15.11 7.78 3.47
N GLY A 235 -16.07 7.41 4.31
CA GLY A 235 -15.86 6.45 5.41
C GLY A 235 -15.39 5.07 4.95
N GLY A 236 -14.87 4.96 3.72
CA GLY A 236 -14.17 3.84 3.14
C GLY A 236 -12.98 3.48 4.00
N ALA A 237 -13.22 2.48 4.86
CA ALA A 237 -12.27 1.60 5.52
C ALA A 237 -10.83 2.14 5.53
N SER A 238 -10.47 2.80 6.63
CA SER A 238 -9.09 3.03 7.01
C SER A 238 -8.27 1.77 6.73
N ARG A 239 -7.48 1.76 5.65
CA ARG A 239 -6.58 0.66 5.36
C ARG A 239 -5.34 0.82 6.24
N GLY A 240 -5.47 0.42 7.50
CA GLY A 240 -4.37 0.20 8.45
C GLY A 240 -3.95 1.42 9.28
N GLY A 241 -3.91 1.27 10.60
CA GLY A 241 -3.09 2.14 11.47
C GLY A 241 -3.83 3.09 12.41
N ALA A 242 -5.13 2.88 12.61
CA ALA A 242 -5.92 3.25 13.79
C ALA A 242 -6.38 4.73 13.94
N SER A 243 -7.66 4.89 14.28
CA SER A 243 -8.01 5.63 15.49
C SER A 243 -7.28 4.95 16.66
N LEU A 244 -6.26 5.61 17.20
CA LEU A 244 -5.06 5.00 17.80
C LEU A 244 -5.21 4.15 19.08
N GLY A 245 -6.40 3.92 19.58
CA GLY A 245 -6.59 3.14 20.82
C GLY A 245 -7.83 2.25 20.85
N GLY A 246 -8.53 2.05 19.71
CA GLY A 246 -9.92 1.58 19.76
C GLY A 246 -10.31 0.33 18.97
N VAL A 247 -9.44 -0.26 18.13
CA VAL A 247 -9.83 -1.41 17.27
C VAL A 247 -8.84 -2.57 17.36
N ARG A 248 -8.47 -2.94 18.59
CA ARG A 248 -8.34 -4.35 18.94
C ARG A 248 -9.63 -4.70 19.68
N ARG A 249 -10.49 -5.50 19.03
CA ARG A 249 -11.96 -5.67 19.25
C ARG A 249 -12.82 -4.56 18.66
N GLN A 250 -13.35 -4.77 17.46
CA GLN A 250 -14.75 -4.39 17.23
C GLN A 250 -15.59 -5.64 17.53
N PRO A 251 -16.44 -5.64 18.58
CA PRO A 251 -17.28 -6.78 18.92
C PRO A 251 -18.58 -6.82 18.09
N ASN A 252 -18.74 -5.96 17.09
CA ASN A 252 -20.02 -5.83 16.40
C ASN A 252 -20.03 -6.63 15.09
N ALA A 253 -20.64 -7.81 15.12
CA ALA A 253 -20.83 -8.69 13.95
C ALA A 253 -21.50 -7.94 12.78
N ASP A 254 -22.30 -6.92 13.07
CA ASP A 254 -23.01 -6.11 12.08
C ASP A 254 -22.08 -5.32 11.16
N ALA A 255 -20.94 -4.82 11.67
CA ALA A 255 -19.99 -4.06 10.86
C ALA A 255 -19.23 -4.96 9.88
N ALA A 256 -18.83 -6.17 10.34
CA ALA A 256 -18.18 -7.16 9.49
C ALA A 256 -19.15 -7.67 8.40
N THR A 257 -20.42 -7.90 8.78
CA THR A 257 -21.48 -8.31 7.84
C THR A 257 -21.75 -7.22 6.78
N ALA A 258 -21.84 -5.96 7.19
CA ALA A 258 -22.01 -4.85 6.26
C ALA A 258 -20.83 -4.73 5.27
N ALA A 259 -19.60 -4.86 5.78
CA ALA A 259 -18.39 -4.84 4.94
C ALA A 259 -18.36 -6.02 3.94
N LEU A 260 -18.71 -7.23 4.39
CA LEU A 260 -18.82 -8.41 3.53
C LEU A 260 -19.84 -8.18 2.41
N GLY A 261 -21.02 -7.63 2.74
CA GLY A 261 -22.06 -7.34 1.76
C GLY A 261 -21.65 -6.30 0.72
N VAL A 262 -20.88 -5.28 1.10
CA VAL A 262 -20.33 -4.29 0.16
C VAL A 262 -19.35 -4.93 -0.82
N GLU A 263 -18.41 -5.74 -0.33
CA GLU A 263 -17.41 -6.38 -1.18
C GLU A 263 -18.01 -7.48 -2.07
N LEU A 264 -19.02 -8.22 -1.58
CA LEU A 264 -19.79 -9.15 -2.41
C LEU A 264 -20.51 -8.43 -3.55
N ARG A 265 -21.20 -7.30 -3.27
CA ARG A 265 -21.88 -6.52 -4.33
C ARG A 265 -20.90 -6.00 -5.37
N ARG A 266 -19.73 -5.49 -4.96
CA ARG A 266 -18.66 -5.06 -5.87
C ARG A 266 -18.13 -6.19 -6.74
N LEU A 267 -17.99 -7.38 -6.15
CA LEU A 267 -17.53 -8.56 -6.86
C LEU A 267 -18.56 -9.03 -7.88
N LEU A 268 -19.83 -9.15 -7.48
CA LEU A 268 -20.94 -9.56 -8.34
C LEU A 268 -21.25 -8.53 -9.45
N GLY A 269 -21.09 -7.24 -9.16
CA GLY A 269 -21.25 -6.15 -10.13
C GLY A 269 -20.07 -5.97 -11.09
N GLY A 270 -18.96 -6.71 -10.90
CA GLY A 270 -17.79 -6.65 -11.80
C GLY A 270 -16.89 -5.42 -11.64
N GLU A 271 -17.19 -4.51 -10.71
CA GLU A 271 -16.52 -3.21 -10.55
C GLU A 271 -15.03 -3.33 -10.18
N SER A 272 -14.63 -4.38 -9.43
CA SER A 272 -13.24 -4.57 -9.02
C SER A 272 -12.91 -5.99 -8.57
N MET A 273 -13.02 -6.97 -9.47
CA MET A 273 -12.91 -8.41 -9.13
C MET A 273 -11.66 -8.78 -8.32
N HIS A 274 -10.48 -8.27 -8.70
CA HIS A 274 -9.25 -8.55 -7.96
C HIS A 274 -9.23 -7.91 -6.57
N ARG A 275 -9.73 -6.67 -6.44
CA ARG A 275 -9.72 -5.94 -5.17
C ARG A 275 -10.76 -6.51 -4.20
N ALA A 276 -11.98 -6.74 -4.69
CA ALA A 276 -13.08 -7.28 -3.91
C ALA A 276 -12.79 -8.70 -3.44
N SER A 277 -12.20 -9.56 -4.29
CA SER A 277 -11.78 -10.90 -3.86
C SER A 277 -10.67 -10.89 -2.80
N ASN A 278 -9.74 -9.92 -2.84
CA ASN A 278 -8.74 -9.75 -1.78
C ASN A 278 -9.39 -9.31 -0.46
N ALA A 279 -10.27 -8.30 -0.53
CA ALA A 279 -10.95 -7.79 0.65
C ALA A 279 -11.86 -8.84 1.30
N LEU A 280 -12.56 -9.65 0.49
CA LEU A 280 -13.36 -10.78 0.98
C LEU A 280 -12.50 -11.83 1.66
N ALA A 281 -11.34 -12.19 1.08
CA ALA A 281 -10.42 -13.13 1.68
C ALA A 281 -9.94 -12.67 3.07
N ASP A 282 -9.59 -11.39 3.18
CA ASP A 282 -9.13 -10.80 4.43
C ASP A 282 -10.26 -10.69 5.48
N LEU A 283 -11.48 -10.33 5.07
CA LEU A 283 -12.66 -10.33 5.96
C LEU A 283 -12.97 -11.74 6.49
N LEU A 284 -12.93 -12.74 5.61
CA LEU A 284 -13.18 -14.14 5.96
C LEU A 284 -12.12 -14.69 6.92
N ALA A 285 -10.84 -14.44 6.63
CA ALA A 285 -9.73 -14.96 7.44
C ALA A 285 -9.58 -14.23 8.78
N PHE A 286 -9.61 -12.89 8.78
CA PHE A 286 -9.23 -12.09 9.95
C PHE A 286 -10.40 -11.61 10.80
N HIS A 287 -11.58 -11.41 10.21
CA HIS A 287 -12.76 -10.92 10.94
C HIS A 287 -13.75 -12.03 11.28
N ILE A 288 -13.95 -12.97 10.36
CA ILE A 288 -14.84 -14.12 10.57
C ILE A 288 -14.08 -15.28 11.21
N GLY A 289 -12.76 -15.36 11.04
CA GLY A 289 -11.89 -16.33 11.71
C GLY A 289 -11.87 -17.71 11.04
N LEU A 290 -12.19 -17.76 9.75
CA LEU A 290 -12.09 -18.98 8.95
C LEU A 290 -10.62 -19.35 8.75
N ASP A 291 -10.35 -20.65 8.68
CA ASP A 291 -9.05 -21.10 8.22
C ASP A 291 -8.86 -20.86 6.72
N ALA A 292 -7.63 -21.06 6.26
CA ALA A 292 -7.22 -20.80 4.88
C ALA A 292 -8.02 -21.62 3.86
N GLU A 293 -8.36 -22.86 4.22
CA GLU A 293 -9.09 -23.77 3.34
C GLU A 293 -10.56 -23.39 3.27
N GLN A 294 -11.18 -23.09 4.41
CA GLN A 294 -12.55 -22.61 4.52
C GLN A 294 -12.75 -21.29 3.77
N ALA A 295 -11.84 -20.32 3.94
CA ALA A 295 -11.89 -19.05 3.23
C ALA A 295 -11.78 -19.26 1.70
N ALA A 296 -10.92 -20.17 1.24
CA ALA A 296 -10.81 -20.47 -0.18
C ALA A 296 -12.03 -21.18 -0.75
N ARG A 297 -12.64 -22.12 -0.02
CA ARG A 297 -13.89 -22.77 -0.44
C ARG A 297 -15.03 -21.76 -0.59
N ILE A 298 -15.13 -20.80 0.33
CA ILE A 298 -16.14 -19.73 0.22
C ILE A 298 -15.84 -18.80 -0.95
N LEU A 299 -14.58 -18.40 -1.17
CA LEU A 299 -14.22 -17.59 -2.33
C LEU A 299 -14.47 -18.31 -3.66
N ALA A 300 -14.22 -19.62 -3.72
CA ALA A 300 -14.53 -20.45 -4.88
C ALA A 300 -16.04 -20.50 -5.13
N ALA A 301 -16.85 -20.76 -4.10
CA ALA A 301 -18.30 -20.75 -4.20
C ALA A 301 -18.85 -19.38 -4.66
N VAL A 302 -18.28 -18.28 -4.14
CA VAL A 302 -18.63 -16.92 -4.56
C VAL A 302 -18.23 -16.68 -6.02
N ALA A 303 -17.07 -17.17 -6.48
CA ALA A 303 -16.65 -17.05 -7.87
C ALA A 303 -17.60 -17.81 -8.82
N ILE A 304 -18.00 -19.04 -8.45
CA ILE A 304 -18.96 -19.85 -9.21
C ILE A 304 -20.30 -19.11 -9.32
N ALA A 305 -20.86 -18.67 -8.19
CA ALA A 305 -22.12 -17.93 -8.18
C ALA A 305 -22.04 -16.62 -8.97
N ALA A 306 -20.89 -15.92 -8.95
CA ALA A 306 -20.68 -14.70 -9.71
C ALA A 306 -20.57 -14.96 -11.22
N ALA A 307 -20.02 -16.09 -11.63
CA ALA A 307 -19.97 -16.52 -13.04
C ALA A 307 -21.38 -16.75 -13.60
N ASP A 308 -22.26 -17.38 -12.82
CA ASP A 308 -23.65 -17.62 -13.20
C ASP A 308 -24.46 -16.32 -13.28
N LEU A 309 -24.23 -15.39 -12.34
CA LEU A 309 -24.92 -14.10 -12.30
C LEU A 309 -24.39 -13.10 -13.34
N ASN A 310 -23.19 -13.29 -13.87
CA ASN A 310 -22.58 -12.42 -14.87
C ASN A 310 -21.79 -13.22 -15.92
N PRO A 311 -22.50 -13.91 -16.85
CA PRO A 311 -21.89 -14.77 -17.87
C PRO A 311 -20.81 -14.09 -18.74
N PRO A 312 -20.92 -12.80 -19.11
CA PRO A 312 -19.86 -12.09 -19.83
C PRO A 312 -18.51 -12.04 -19.09
N MET A 313 -18.49 -12.27 -17.77
CA MET A 313 -17.29 -12.26 -16.94
C MET A 313 -16.86 -13.65 -16.44
N ALA A 314 -17.51 -14.74 -16.90
CA ALA A 314 -17.30 -16.10 -16.40
C ALA A 314 -15.83 -16.56 -16.43
N GLU A 315 -15.08 -16.23 -17.50
CA GLU A 315 -13.66 -16.59 -17.61
C GLU A 315 -12.81 -15.97 -16.48
N ARG A 316 -13.13 -14.73 -16.09
CA ARG A 316 -12.41 -14.04 -15.01
C ARG A 316 -12.75 -14.64 -13.65
N PHE A 317 -13.98 -15.09 -13.44
CA PHE A 317 -14.39 -15.78 -12.22
C PHE A 317 -13.77 -17.19 -12.13
N ALA A 318 -13.63 -17.93 -13.23
CA ALA A 318 -12.90 -19.20 -13.26
C ALA A 318 -11.41 -19.00 -12.86
N GLN A 319 -10.78 -17.91 -13.30
CA GLN A 319 -9.43 -17.55 -12.84
C GLN A 319 -9.37 -17.21 -11.35
N MET A 320 -10.43 -16.61 -10.80
CA MET A 320 -10.53 -16.31 -9.37
C MET A 320 -10.68 -17.59 -8.55
N GLU A 321 -11.53 -18.51 -8.98
CA GLU A 321 -11.71 -19.83 -8.38
C GLU A 321 -10.37 -20.59 -8.31
N ALA A 322 -9.65 -20.68 -9.43
CA ALA A 322 -8.33 -21.31 -9.48
C ALA A 322 -7.31 -20.64 -8.52
N LYS A 323 -7.39 -19.31 -8.35
CA LYS A 323 -6.51 -18.55 -7.44
C LYS A 323 -6.89 -18.69 -5.97
N ALA A 324 -8.15 -18.95 -5.64
CA ALA A 324 -8.62 -19.12 -4.26
C ALA A 324 -7.85 -20.25 -3.56
N PHE A 325 -7.70 -21.41 -4.23
CA PHE A 325 -6.91 -22.54 -3.72
C PHE A 325 -5.40 -22.27 -3.70
N GLY A 326 -4.88 -21.50 -4.65
CA GLY A 326 -3.49 -21.01 -4.63
C GLY A 326 -3.19 -20.19 -3.37
N ARG A 327 -4.16 -19.38 -2.92
CA ARG A 327 -4.05 -18.56 -1.71
C ARG A 327 -4.26 -19.33 -0.43
N ALA A 328 -5.18 -20.30 -0.37
CA ALA A 328 -5.29 -21.20 0.77
C ALA A 328 -3.92 -21.80 1.13
N ARG A 329 -3.19 -22.28 0.13
CA ARG A 329 -1.84 -22.83 0.31
C ARG A 329 -0.82 -21.81 0.82
N TRP A 330 -0.98 -20.53 0.48
CA TRP A 330 -0.15 -19.46 1.00
C TRP A 330 -0.48 -19.14 2.47
N TYR A 331 -1.76 -18.99 2.81
CA TYR A 331 -2.20 -18.76 4.19
C TYR A 331 -1.91 -19.96 5.10
N ALA A 332 -2.05 -21.19 4.61
CA ALA A 332 -1.67 -22.41 5.33
C ALA A 332 -0.17 -22.40 5.68
N ARG A 333 0.68 -22.03 4.72
CA ARG A 333 2.13 -21.89 4.94
C ARG A 333 2.48 -20.82 5.97
N ILE A 334 1.73 -19.72 6.00
CA ILE A 334 1.89 -18.68 7.04
C ILE A 334 1.41 -19.19 8.41
N ALA A 335 0.31 -19.95 8.45
CA ALA A 335 -0.22 -20.53 9.68
C ALA A 335 0.65 -21.66 10.26
N GLU A 336 1.37 -22.39 9.41
CA GLU A 336 2.37 -23.41 9.77
C GLU A 336 3.66 -22.79 10.33
N THR A 337 3.82 -21.47 10.24
CA THR A 337 4.90 -20.73 10.89
C THR A 337 4.31 -20.08 12.15
N PRO A 338 4.19 -20.80 13.28
CA PRO A 338 3.64 -20.21 14.49
C PRO A 338 4.48 -19.00 14.90
N PRO A 339 3.88 -17.91 15.41
CA PRO A 339 4.66 -16.88 16.07
C PRO A 339 5.43 -17.54 17.23
N ASP A 340 6.68 -17.15 17.42
CA ASP A 340 7.61 -17.62 18.47
C ASP A 340 7.11 -17.38 19.92
N ASP A 341 5.88 -16.91 20.05
CA ASP A 341 5.21 -16.42 21.24
C ASP A 341 4.03 -17.35 21.60
N PRO A 342 4.16 -18.19 22.64
CA PRO A 342 3.17 -19.19 23.03
C PRO A 342 1.82 -18.60 23.49
N ASP A 343 1.78 -17.33 23.92
CA ASP A 343 0.54 -16.67 24.30
C ASP A 343 -0.28 -16.25 23.07
N LYS A 344 0.40 -15.91 21.97
CA LYS A 344 -0.26 -15.71 20.66
C LYS A 344 -0.83 -17.02 20.14
N ALA A 345 -0.13 -18.15 20.31
CA ALA A 345 -0.63 -19.46 19.86
C ALA A 345 -1.92 -19.89 20.58
N ARG A 346 -1.99 -19.76 21.92
CA ARG A 346 -3.21 -20.07 22.71
C ARG A 346 -4.38 -19.14 22.38
N PHE A 347 -4.08 -17.87 22.14
CA PHE A 347 -5.06 -16.88 21.69
C PHE A 347 -5.65 -17.24 20.32
N TRP A 348 -4.83 -17.65 19.35
CA TRP A 348 -5.27 -18.04 18.01
C TRP A 348 -6.18 -19.27 18.03
N VAL A 349 -5.85 -20.29 18.84
CA VAL A 349 -6.69 -21.48 19.00
C VAL A 349 -8.04 -21.12 19.63
N SER A 350 -8.06 -20.31 20.68
CA SER A 350 -9.29 -19.89 21.35
C SER A 350 -10.17 -18.99 20.48
N ALA A 351 -9.55 -18.09 19.69
CA ALA A 351 -10.25 -17.22 18.75
C ALA A 351 -10.87 -18.02 17.59
N ARG A 352 -10.15 -19.02 17.06
CA ARG A 352 -10.64 -19.94 16.01
C ARG A 352 -11.82 -20.79 16.49
N VAL A 353 -11.75 -21.35 17.70
CA VAL A 353 -12.87 -22.13 18.28
C VAL A 353 -14.10 -21.25 18.52
N ALA A 354 -13.91 -20.00 18.97
CA ALA A 354 -15.02 -19.06 19.18
C ALA A 354 -15.64 -18.56 17.86
N ALA A 355 -14.82 -18.36 16.83
CA ALA A 355 -15.24 -18.01 15.48
C ALA A 355 -16.04 -19.13 14.81
N PHE A 356 -15.54 -20.37 14.90
CA PHE A 356 -16.22 -21.55 14.38
C PHE A 356 -17.58 -21.76 15.07
N LYS A 357 -17.65 -21.63 16.40
CA LYS A 357 -18.92 -21.72 17.15
C LYS A 357 -19.94 -20.64 16.74
N ARG A 358 -19.49 -19.47 16.28
CA ARG A 358 -20.37 -18.39 15.80
C ARG A 358 -20.83 -18.65 14.38
N ALA A 359 -19.94 -19.04 13.47
CA ALA A 359 -20.30 -19.42 12.11
C ALA A 359 -21.26 -20.61 12.08
N TRP A 360 -21.03 -21.62 12.96
CA TRP A 360 -21.89 -22.79 13.11
C TRP A 360 -23.35 -22.42 13.45
N ARG A 361 -23.55 -21.46 14.36
CA ARG A 361 -24.87 -21.01 14.81
C ARG A 361 -25.64 -20.19 13.77
N LEU A 362 -24.97 -19.76 12.71
CA LEU A 362 -25.55 -18.95 11.64
C LEU A 362 -26.02 -19.80 10.46
N LEU A 363 -25.63 -21.08 10.40
CA LEU A 363 -26.13 -22.01 9.40
C LEU A 363 -27.54 -22.50 9.77
N PRO A 364 -28.45 -22.67 8.80
CA PRO A 364 -29.72 -23.35 9.04
C PRO A 364 -29.49 -24.75 9.64
N PRO A 365 -30.36 -25.25 10.54
CA PRO A 365 -30.19 -26.55 11.20
C PRO A 365 -29.95 -27.73 10.23
N GLU A 366 -30.59 -27.71 9.06
CA GLU A 366 -30.44 -28.68 7.98
C GLU A 366 -29.04 -28.67 7.35
N GLU A 367 -28.40 -27.50 7.22
CA GLU A 367 -27.03 -27.37 6.70
C GLU A 367 -25.99 -27.75 7.77
N GLN A 368 -26.28 -27.47 9.04
CA GLN A 368 -25.49 -27.99 10.17
C GLN A 368 -25.51 -29.53 10.18
N ALA A 369 -26.67 -30.15 9.98
CA ALA A 369 -26.80 -31.60 9.93
C ALA A 369 -26.05 -32.22 8.74
N ALA A 370 -26.21 -31.67 7.53
CA ALA A 370 -25.50 -32.14 6.34
C ALA A 370 -23.97 -32.04 6.48
N PHE A 371 -23.47 -30.98 7.13
CA PHE A 371 -22.04 -30.80 7.39
C PHE A 371 -21.50 -31.81 8.40
N LEU A 372 -22.25 -32.10 9.48
CA LEU A 372 -21.89 -33.12 10.47
C LEU A 372 -21.85 -34.54 9.86
N ASP A 373 -22.83 -34.88 9.02
CA ASP A 373 -22.89 -36.19 8.35
C ASP A 373 -21.72 -36.39 7.37
N ALA A 374 -21.37 -35.36 6.61
CA ALA A 374 -20.20 -35.38 5.73
C ALA A 374 -18.90 -35.56 6.52
N ALA A 375 -18.76 -34.89 7.67
CA ALA A 375 -17.57 -35.01 8.52
C ALA A 375 -17.45 -36.38 9.19
N LEU A 376 -18.57 -36.97 9.65
CA LEU A 376 -18.59 -38.31 10.22
C LEU A 376 -18.30 -39.38 9.17
N THR A 377 -18.80 -39.20 7.95
CA THR A 377 -18.51 -40.07 6.80
C THR A 377 -17.03 -40.04 6.42
N MET A 378 -16.41 -38.85 6.36
CA MET A 378 -14.97 -38.70 6.11
C MET A 378 -14.10 -39.33 7.20
N ARG A 379 -14.60 -39.40 8.44
CA ARG A 379 -13.88 -40.00 9.58
C ARG A 379 -14.03 -41.52 9.66
N GLY A 380 -15.09 -42.09 9.09
CA GLY A 380 -15.24 -43.54 8.90
C GLY A 380 -14.54 -44.08 7.64
N ALA A 381 -14.13 -43.18 6.74
CA ALA A 381 -13.40 -43.50 5.51
C ALA A 381 -11.87 -43.39 5.65
N ALA A 382 -11.38 -43.09 6.86
CA ALA A 382 -9.97 -43.06 7.25
C ALA A 382 -9.73 -44.11 8.34
#